data_AF-A0A7W6FU45-F1
#
_entry.id   AF-A0A7W6FU45-F1
#
_cell.length_a   1.000
_cell.length_b   1.000
_cell.length_c   1.000
_cell.angle_alpha   90.00
_cell.angle_beta   90.00
_cell.angle_gamma   90.00
#
_symmetry.space_group_name_H-M   'P 1'
#
loop_
_entity.id
_entity.type
_entity.pdbx_description
1 polymer ?
#
loop_
_entity_poly.entity_id
_entity_poly.type
_entity_poly.pdbx_seq_one_letter_code
_entity_poly.pdbx_strand_id
1 'polypeptide(L)'
;MIETALATTAGVMLNNAVGSAARQVFIGAVQKSDMDAAGFRTMICDDISMLMSCERLSLDMRTYPAGTPIPNSVGLKDGSVDDARFCFDPGRQDTITVIRAYYEWPWATSMLNQMEEDTNGNLILGAMAAFMNEPFGGVASSKTTC
;
A
#
# COMPACT_ATOMS: atom_id res chain seq x y z
N MET A 1 19.70 14.80 -9.08
CA MET A 1 20.16 14.55 -7.69
C MET A 1 19.16 15.01 -6.64
N ILE A 2 18.70 16.27 -6.63
CA ILE A 2 17.69 16.71 -5.65
C ILE A 2 16.36 15.96 -5.84
N GLU A 3 15.89 15.87 -7.08
CA GLU A 3 14.61 15.22 -7.40
C GLU A 3 14.61 13.72 -7.06
N THR A 4 15.70 13.01 -7.38
CA THR A 4 15.89 11.61 -7.00
C THR A 4 16.01 11.42 -5.49
N ALA A 5 16.58 12.40 -4.76
CA ALA A 5 16.63 12.37 -3.30
C ALA A 5 15.23 12.59 -2.69
N LEU A 6 14.41 13.47 -3.27
CA LEU A 6 13.01 13.64 -2.87
C LEU A 6 12.21 12.35 -3.12
N ALA A 7 12.35 11.74 -4.29
CA ALA A 7 11.67 10.48 -4.61
C ALA A 7 12.09 9.34 -3.67
N THR A 8 13.38 9.24 -3.32
CA THR A 8 13.87 8.24 -2.36
C THR A 8 13.35 8.52 -0.96
N THR A 9 13.32 9.79 -0.55
CA THR A 9 12.76 10.20 0.75
C THR A 9 11.28 9.88 0.83
N ALA A 10 10.52 10.15 -0.23
CA ALA A 10 9.12 9.77 -0.35
C ALA A 10 8.96 8.24 -0.23
N GLY A 11 9.82 7.44 -0.86
CA GLY A 11 9.83 5.98 -0.70
C GLY A 11 10.04 5.54 0.76
N VAL A 12 10.97 6.16 1.49
CA VAL A 12 11.19 5.89 2.92
C VAL A 12 9.97 6.27 3.75
N MET A 13 9.35 7.41 3.48
CA MET A 13 8.12 7.84 4.16
C MET A 13 6.97 6.87 3.91
N LEU A 14 6.77 6.43 2.66
CA LEU A 14 5.76 5.44 2.30
C LEU A 14 5.98 4.12 3.04
N ASN A 15 7.22 3.63 3.09
CA ASN A 15 7.55 2.39 3.80
C ASN A 15 7.28 2.49 5.31
N ASN A 16 7.59 3.63 5.93
CA ASN A 16 7.29 3.86 7.34
C ASN A 16 5.78 3.94 7.61
N ALA A 17 5.02 4.64 6.75
CA ALA A 17 3.57 4.73 6.86
C ALA A 17 2.88 3.36 6.71
N VAL A 18 3.29 2.57 5.72
CA VAL A 18 2.79 1.19 5.55
C VAL A 18 3.16 0.32 6.75
N GLY A 19 4.38 0.44 7.29
CA GLY A 19 4.78 -0.29 8.50
C GLY A 19 3.97 0.09 9.74
N SER A 20 3.65 1.38 9.90
CA SER A 20 2.79 1.90 10.97
C SER A 20 1.37 1.35 10.85
N ALA A 21 0.76 1.45 9.67
CA ALA A 21 -0.58 0.93 9.39
C ALA A 21 -0.64 -0.60 9.52
N ALA A 22 0.39 -1.31 9.06
CA ALA A 22 0.53 -2.75 9.22
C ALA A 22 0.47 -3.18 10.70
N ARG A 23 1.10 -2.42 11.60
CA ARG A 23 1.03 -2.69 13.04
C ARG A 23 -0.40 -2.59 13.56
N GLN A 24 -1.21 -1.65 13.07
CA GLN A 24 -2.61 -1.51 13.48
C GLN A 24 -3.46 -2.71 13.02
N VAL A 25 -3.22 -3.22 11.81
CA VAL A 25 -3.88 -4.43 11.30
C VAL A 25 -3.42 -5.66 12.08
N PHE A 26 -2.12 -5.77 12.36
CA PHE A 26 -1.49 -6.87 13.09
C PHE A 26 -2.10 -7.08 14.48
N ILE A 27 -2.33 -6.00 15.24
CA ILE A 27 -2.94 -6.07 16.59
C ILE A 27 -4.49 -6.15 16.59
N GLY A 28 -5.10 -6.18 15.41
CA GLY A 28 -6.55 -6.23 15.26
C GLY A 28 -7.27 -4.88 15.42
N ALA A 29 -6.57 -3.74 15.43
CA ALA A 29 -7.21 -2.44 15.66
C ALA A 29 -8.17 -2.08 14.53
N VAL A 30 -7.74 -2.25 13.27
CA VAL A 30 -8.54 -2.00 12.06
C VAL A 30 -9.80 -2.89 12.03
N GLN A 31 -9.64 -4.16 12.40
CA GLN A 31 -10.70 -5.16 12.46
C GLN A 31 -11.70 -4.84 13.58
N LYS A 32 -11.22 -4.43 14.76
CA LYS A 32 -12.05 -4.05 15.91
C LYS A 32 -12.84 -2.77 15.68
N SER A 33 -12.26 -1.80 14.98
CA SER A 33 -12.95 -0.56 14.61
C SER A 33 -13.88 -0.70 13.41
N ASP A 34 -13.93 -1.89 12.78
CA ASP A 34 -14.66 -2.14 11.53
C ASP A 34 -14.33 -1.11 10.44
N MET A 35 -13.04 -0.77 10.33
CA MET A 35 -12.54 0.26 9.42
C MET A 35 -12.65 -0.23 7.97
N ASP A 36 -13.09 0.66 7.09
CA ASP A 36 -13.18 0.40 5.66
C ASP A 36 -11.90 0.79 4.90
N ALA A 37 -11.86 0.45 3.62
CA ALA A 37 -10.72 0.74 2.75
C ALA A 37 -10.40 2.24 2.67
N ALA A 38 -11.41 3.10 2.70
CA ALA A 38 -11.25 4.55 2.64
C ALA A 38 -10.59 5.09 3.91
N GLY A 39 -11.07 4.68 5.09
CA GLY A 39 -10.48 5.06 6.37
C GLY A 39 -9.04 4.55 6.52
N PHE A 40 -8.77 3.33 6.05
CA PHE A 40 -7.40 2.80 6.05
C PHE A 40 -6.48 3.57 5.10
N ARG A 41 -6.97 3.96 3.92
CA ARG A 41 -6.23 4.83 2.99
C ARG A 41 -5.93 6.18 3.63
N THR A 42 -6.90 6.81 4.28
CA THR A 42 -6.71 8.07 5.00
C THR A 42 -5.63 7.95 6.08
N MET A 43 -5.63 6.87 6.87
CA MET A 43 -4.60 6.61 7.89
C MET A 43 -3.18 6.62 7.30
N ILE A 44 -2.96 5.93 6.18
CA ILE A 44 -1.64 5.95 5.51
C ILE A 44 -1.35 7.33 4.92
N CYS A 45 -2.36 7.97 4.35
CA CYS A 45 -2.22 9.28 3.72
C CYS A 45 -1.83 10.38 4.71
N ASP A 46 -2.33 10.33 5.95
CA ASP A 46 -1.98 11.30 7.00
C ASP A 46 -0.47 11.27 7.30
N ASP A 47 0.13 10.08 7.32
CA ASP A 47 1.57 9.87 7.57
C ASP A 47 2.48 10.37 6.42
N ILE A 48 1.96 10.45 5.19
CA ILE A 48 2.73 10.81 3.99
C ILE A 48 2.39 12.19 3.40
N SER A 49 1.37 12.86 3.95
CA SER A 49 0.76 14.09 3.43
C SER A 49 1.73 15.26 3.22
N MET A 50 2.88 15.24 3.90
CA MET A 50 3.92 16.27 3.76
C MET A 50 4.56 16.33 2.37
N LEU A 51 4.75 15.17 1.70
CA LEU A 51 5.43 15.08 0.40
C LEU A 51 4.59 14.43 -0.70
N MET A 52 3.50 13.74 -0.34
CA MET A 52 2.74 12.89 -1.26
C MET A 52 1.25 13.21 -1.21
N SER A 53 0.60 13.18 -2.37
CA SER A 53 -0.85 13.37 -2.49
C SER A 53 -1.57 12.03 -2.41
N CYS A 54 -2.56 11.93 -1.53
CA CYS A 54 -3.33 10.70 -1.34
C CYS A 54 -3.97 10.18 -2.64
N GLU A 55 -4.29 11.06 -3.60
CA GLU A 55 -4.93 10.70 -4.87
C GLU A 55 -4.12 9.72 -5.72
N ARG A 56 -2.78 9.75 -5.60
CA ARG A 56 -1.84 8.92 -6.38
C ARG A 56 -1.41 7.66 -5.64
N LEU A 57 -2.02 7.40 -4.48
CA LEU A 57 -1.79 6.22 -3.67
C LEU A 57 -2.84 5.15 -3.98
N SER A 58 -2.37 4.00 -4.45
CA SER A 58 -3.16 2.79 -4.62
C SER A 58 -2.77 1.76 -3.56
N LEU A 59 -3.76 1.19 -2.89
CA LEU A 59 -3.57 0.24 -1.80
C LEU A 59 -4.26 -1.08 -2.12
N ASP A 60 -3.56 -2.16 -1.80
CA ASP A 60 -4.09 -3.51 -1.85
C ASP A 60 -3.74 -4.22 -0.55
N MET A 61 -4.75 -4.75 0.12
CA MET A 61 -4.57 -5.52 1.35
C MET A 61 -5.31 -6.83 1.23
N ARG A 62 -4.60 -7.94 1.41
CA ARG A 62 -5.18 -9.28 1.24
C ARG A 62 -4.65 -10.27 2.25
N THR A 63 -5.45 -11.29 2.51
CA THR A 63 -4.98 -12.49 3.18
C THR A 63 -4.48 -13.54 2.20
N TYR A 64 -3.51 -14.34 2.66
CA TYR A 64 -2.95 -15.45 1.91
C TYR A 64 -2.91 -16.72 2.77
N PRO A 65 -3.21 -17.90 2.20
CA PRO A 65 -2.93 -19.18 2.87
C PRO A 65 -1.42 -19.37 3.08
N ALA A 66 -1.05 -20.01 4.19
CA ALA A 66 0.34 -20.36 4.47
C ALA A 66 0.95 -21.18 3.31
N GLY A 67 2.16 -20.82 2.89
CA GLY A 67 2.85 -21.45 1.77
C GLY A 67 2.44 -20.96 0.37
N THR A 68 1.50 -20.00 0.27
CA THR A 68 1.16 -19.38 -1.02
C THR A 68 2.24 -18.36 -1.42
N PRO A 69 2.80 -18.42 -2.63
CA PRO A 69 3.69 -17.38 -3.13
C PRO A 69 2.98 -16.03 -3.19
N ILE A 70 3.52 -15.04 -2.48
CA ILE A 70 3.01 -13.67 -2.50
C ILE A 70 3.65 -12.94 -3.69
N PRO A 71 2.86 -12.44 -4.66
CA PRO A 71 3.41 -11.69 -5.78
C PRO A 71 4.00 -10.37 -5.30
N ASN A 72 5.28 -10.17 -5.60
CA ASN A 72 6.05 -8.97 -5.27
C ASN A 72 6.00 -7.88 -6.36
N SER A 73 5.50 -8.22 -7.55
CA SER A 73 5.28 -7.27 -8.65
C SER A 73 3.80 -6.90 -8.78
N VAL A 74 3.57 -5.69 -9.31
CA VAL A 74 2.26 -5.22 -9.70
C VAL A 74 2.18 -5.16 -11.22
N GLY A 75 1.01 -5.48 -11.77
CA GLY A 75 0.74 -5.25 -13.18
C GLY A 75 0.63 -3.77 -13.45
N LEU A 76 1.03 -3.35 -14.65
CA LEU A 76 0.75 -2.03 -15.18
C LEU A 76 -0.33 -2.15 -16.24
N LYS A 77 -1.26 -1.20 -16.24
CA LYS A 77 -2.29 -1.08 -17.27
C LYS A 77 -2.34 0.38 -17.71
N ASP A 78 -2.20 0.60 -19.02
CA ASP A 78 -2.20 1.93 -19.63
C ASP A 78 -1.17 2.92 -19.00
N GLY A 79 -0.03 2.38 -18.54
CA GLY A 79 1.04 3.17 -17.92
C GLY A 79 0.81 3.58 -16.46
N SER A 80 -0.20 3.00 -15.81
CA SER A 80 -0.48 3.18 -14.39
C SER A 80 -0.59 1.83 -13.69
N VAL A 81 -0.63 1.85 -12.35
CA VAL A 81 -0.79 0.64 -11.54
C VAL A 81 -2.15 -0.03 -11.87
N ASP A 82 -2.14 -1.32 -12.23
CA ASP A 82 -3.39 -2.08 -12.44
C ASP A 82 -4.05 -2.41 -11.11
N ASP A 83 -4.92 -1.51 -10.66
CA ASP A 83 -5.68 -1.60 -9.43
C ASP A 83 -7.02 -2.35 -9.59
N ALA A 84 -7.36 -2.83 -10.79
CA ALA A 84 -8.66 -3.43 -11.08
C ALA A 84 -8.98 -4.67 -10.23
N ARG A 85 -7.94 -5.36 -9.76
CA ARG A 85 -8.08 -6.51 -8.86
C ARG A 85 -7.88 -6.14 -7.40
N PHE A 86 -7.47 -4.93 -7.07
CA PHE A 86 -7.13 -4.53 -5.70
C PHE A 86 -8.34 -4.71 -4.79
N CYS A 87 -8.09 -5.20 -3.59
CA CYS A 87 -9.14 -5.39 -2.62
C CYS A 87 -8.62 -5.10 -1.21
N PHE A 88 -9.55 -5.08 -0.26
CA PHE A 88 -9.30 -4.72 1.13
C PHE A 88 -9.77 -5.86 2.02
N ASP A 89 -8.82 -6.63 2.54
CA ASP A 89 -9.06 -7.70 3.51
C ASP A 89 -8.05 -7.61 4.65
N PRO A 90 -8.42 -7.02 5.81
CA PRO A 90 -7.54 -6.96 6.98
C PRO A 90 -7.35 -8.34 7.64
N GLY A 91 -8.08 -9.36 7.20
CA GLY A 91 -8.01 -10.70 7.74
C GLY A 91 -8.57 -10.84 9.14
N ARG A 92 -8.45 -12.05 9.68
CA ARG A 92 -8.83 -12.39 11.06
C ARG A 92 -7.57 -12.63 11.88
N GLN A 93 -7.72 -13.00 13.15
CA GLN A 93 -6.58 -13.50 13.90
C GLN A 93 -5.96 -14.73 13.22
N ASP A 94 -4.65 -14.93 13.40
CA ASP A 94 -3.88 -16.05 12.85
C ASP A 94 -3.88 -16.17 11.31
N THR A 95 -4.30 -15.12 10.59
CA THR A 95 -4.22 -15.07 9.12
C THR A 95 -2.97 -14.32 8.68
N ILE A 96 -2.34 -14.78 7.59
CA ILE A 96 -1.25 -14.05 6.93
C ILE A 96 -1.88 -12.94 6.09
N THR A 97 -1.59 -11.69 6.43
CA THR A 97 -2.07 -10.50 5.76
C THR A 97 -0.91 -9.79 5.10
N VAL A 98 -1.13 -9.32 3.87
CA VAL A 98 -0.16 -8.59 3.07
C VAL A 98 -0.77 -7.26 2.68
N ILE A 99 -0.07 -6.17 2.97
CA ILE A 99 -0.40 -4.82 2.54
C ILE A 99 0.61 -4.43 1.47
N ARG A 100 0.12 -3.91 0.36
CA ARG A 100 0.90 -3.38 -0.75
C ARG A 100 0.40 -1.97 -1.04
N ALA A 101 1.33 -1.02 -1.05
CA ALA A 101 1.07 0.35 -1.40
C ALA A 101 1.90 0.72 -2.61
N TYR A 102 1.26 1.33 -3.60
CA TYR A 102 1.89 1.83 -4.80
C TYR A 102 1.58 3.31 -4.92
N TYR A 103 2.60 4.12 -5.15
CA TYR A 103 2.47 5.55 -5.33
C TYR A 103 3.09 5.99 -6.65
N GLU A 104 2.32 6.69 -7.47
CA GLU A 104 2.80 7.23 -8.76
C GLU A 104 3.48 8.59 -8.54
N TRP A 105 4.81 8.58 -8.48
CA TRP A 105 5.62 9.78 -8.26
C TRP A 105 5.89 10.53 -9.57
N PRO A 106 5.40 11.77 -9.73
CA PRO A 106 5.67 12.57 -10.92
C PRO A 106 7.11 13.10 -10.91
N TRP A 107 7.83 12.87 -12.01
CA TRP A 107 9.05 13.62 -12.27
C TRP A 107 8.70 15.03 -12.78
N ALA A 108 9.26 16.05 -12.14
CA ALA A 108 9.27 17.43 -12.60
C ALA A 108 10.23 17.63 -13.80
N THR A 109 11.33 16.87 -13.86
CA THR A 109 12.31 16.99 -14.96
C THR A 109 11.97 16.05 -16.11
N SER A 110 11.87 16.62 -17.33
CA SER A 110 11.54 15.87 -18.55
C SER A 110 12.50 14.73 -18.88
N MET A 111 13.78 14.86 -18.51
CA MET A 111 14.78 13.82 -18.72
C MET A 111 14.46 12.52 -17.96
N LEU A 112 13.97 12.60 -16.73
CA LEU A 112 13.64 11.41 -15.92
C LEU A 112 12.30 10.80 -16.36
N ASN A 113 11.34 11.64 -16.75
CA ASN A 113 10.08 11.20 -17.33
C ASN A 113 10.31 10.31 -18.58
N GLN A 114 11.23 10.68 -19.46
CA GLN A 114 11.55 9.89 -20.65
C GLN A 114 12.22 8.54 -20.38
N MET A 115 12.72 8.30 -19.16
CA MET A 115 13.32 7.01 -18.79
C MET A 115 12.26 5.98 -18.35
N GLU A 116 11.02 6.40 -18.18
CA GLU A 116 9.93 5.62 -17.62
C GLU A 116 8.77 5.47 -18.62
N GLU A 117 9.10 4.93 -19.79
CA GLU A 117 8.16 4.76 -20.91
C GLU A 117 6.97 3.86 -20.56
N ASP A 118 7.19 2.85 -19.72
CA ASP A 118 6.16 1.88 -19.33
C ASP A 118 5.15 2.41 -18.29
N THR A 119 5.43 3.56 -17.67
CA THR A 119 4.66 4.12 -16.53
C THR A 119 4.20 5.57 -16.79
N ASN A 120 4.01 5.94 -18.06
CA ASN A 120 3.67 7.31 -18.48
C ASN A 120 4.62 8.38 -17.91
N GLY A 121 5.88 8.00 -17.65
CA GLY A 121 6.89 8.89 -17.10
C GLY A 121 6.83 9.13 -15.59
N ASN A 122 6.10 8.30 -14.83
CA ASN A 122 6.03 8.38 -13.36
C ASN A 122 6.80 7.24 -12.71
N LEU A 123 7.60 7.54 -11.70
CA LEU A 123 8.22 6.54 -10.84
C LEU A 123 7.19 5.86 -9.95
N ILE A 124 7.06 4.54 -10.06
CA ILE A 124 6.21 3.76 -9.16
C ILE A 124 6.98 3.44 -7.87
N LEU A 125 6.64 4.13 -6.79
CA LEU A 125 7.14 3.82 -5.46
C LEU A 125 6.29 2.70 -4.85
N GLY A 126 6.92 1.56 -4.56
CA GLY A 126 6.27 0.42 -3.92
C GLY A 126 6.69 0.27 -2.46
N ALA A 127 5.73 0.01 -1.58
CA ALA A 127 5.98 -0.43 -0.21
C ALA A 127 5.11 -1.66 0.10
N MET A 128 5.66 -2.62 0.86
CA MET A 128 4.96 -3.85 1.19
C MET A 128 5.23 -4.28 2.63
N ALA A 129 4.21 -4.78 3.30
CA ALA A 129 4.32 -5.41 4.61
C ALA A 129 3.54 -6.74 4.59
N ALA A 130 4.20 -7.83 4.99
CA ALA A 130 3.60 -9.15 5.12
C ALA A 130 3.80 -9.64 6.55
N PHE A 131 2.72 -10.06 7.20
CA PHE A 131 2.73 -10.47 8.61
C PHE A 131 1.58 -11.43 8.90
N MET A 132 1.65 -12.11 10.05
CA MET A 132 0.55 -12.90 10.59
C MET A 132 -0.12 -12.11 11.70
N ASN A 133 -1.44 -11.94 11.63
CA ASN A 133 -2.22 -11.22 12.63
C ASN A 133 -2.15 -11.87 14.03
N GLU A 134 -2.10 -11.06 15.08
CA GLU A 134 -2.12 -11.54 16.47
C GLU A 134 -3.47 -12.15 16.88
N PRO A 135 -3.50 -12.97 17.95
CA PRO A 135 -4.74 -13.41 18.57
C PRO A 135 -5.44 -12.24 19.27
N PHE A 136 -6.40 -11.62 18.58
CA PHE A 136 -7.16 -10.47 19.08
C PHE A 136 -8.64 -10.76 19.37
N GLY A 137 -9.04 -12.03 19.36
CA GLY A 137 -10.33 -12.51 19.85
C GLY A 137 -11.42 -12.53 18.79
N GLY A 138 -11.31 -13.42 17.80
CA GLY A 138 -12.41 -13.85 16.90
C GLY A 138 -13.05 -12.78 15.99
N VAL A 139 -12.74 -11.49 16.18
CA VAL A 139 -13.28 -10.36 15.40
C VAL A 139 -12.86 -10.48 13.93
N ALA A 140 -13.78 -10.11 13.04
CA ALA A 140 -13.52 -9.95 11.62
C ALA A 140 -14.15 -8.64 11.17
N SER A 141 -13.51 -7.94 10.23
CA SER A 141 -14.10 -6.76 9.61
C SER A 141 -15.32 -7.17 8.77
N SER A 142 -16.41 -6.42 8.87
CA SER A 142 -17.57 -6.53 7.99
C SER A 142 -17.37 -5.77 6.67
N LYS A 143 -16.30 -4.95 6.59
CA LYS A 143 -15.97 -4.08 5.46
C LYS A 143 -14.95 -4.68 4.50
N THR A 144 -14.71 -5.98 4.59
CA THR A 144 -13.85 -6.69 3.66
C THR A 144 -14.43 -6.66 2.24
N THR A 145 -13.60 -6.36 1.23
CA THR A 145 -13.98 -6.29 -0.19
C THR A 145 -13.31 -7.35 -1.07
N CYS A 146 -12.48 -8.20 -0.46
CA CYS A 146 -12.12 -9.50 -1.01
C CYS A 146 -13.15 -10.56 -0.54
#